data_AF-A0AA36N7V8-F1
#
_entry.id   AF-A0AA36N7V8-F1
#
_cell.length_a   1.000
_cell.length_b   1.000
_cell.length_c   1.000
_cell.angle_alpha   90.00
_cell.angle_beta   90.00
_cell.angle_gamma   90.00
#
_symmetry.space_group_name_H-M   'P 1'
#
loop_
_entity.id
_entity.type
_entity.pdbx_description
1 polymer ?
#
loop_
_entity_poly.entity_id
_entity_poly.type
_entity_poly.pdbx_seq_one_letter_code
_entity_poly.pdbx_strand_id
1 'polypeptide(L)'
;MRTQLKRLQQTMENAIVRTAPQMNAREVSNVIWAVEKRYAQDPDSECPSRLVPVLAGRLPAVISVMEGQSVANVIWAAVKLATSGASQDLLILLPSLVDRAQEVASVMNAQDISNVIWATGQLVADPIHSSASQRLRELLPDVVVRARDVLPVANPQSLANSCWGLALCDYHDEGLLQAVASKVVAEAAAWQPRGAELDLPSVIFAFARLKRTGHDDMLGVAAEKLVPMLLRINDWGLCALTWSYSELDFSNNFLSFRHSLEAEVARRGFSDQDVERSRQGPETWRKHPGHSI
;
A
#
# COMPACT_ATOMS: atom_id res chain seq x y z
N MET A 1 0.11 34.88 9.55
CA MET A 1 -0.42 33.64 8.93
C MET A 1 0.18 32.36 9.52
N ARG A 2 1.49 32.08 9.43
CA ARG A 2 2.10 30.83 9.96
C ARG A 2 1.87 30.59 11.47
N THR A 3 1.93 31.64 12.30
CA THR A 3 1.69 31.55 13.75
C THR A 3 0.24 31.23 14.11
N GLN A 4 -0.73 31.73 13.32
CA GLN A 4 -2.16 31.45 13.54
C GLN A 4 -2.49 30.00 13.16
N LEU A 5 -1.91 29.49 12.07
CA LEU A 5 -2.07 28.10 11.66
C LEU A 5 -1.54 27.12 12.71
N LYS A 6 -0.33 27.36 13.25
CA LYS A 6 0.23 26.54 14.34
C LYS A 6 -0.64 26.56 15.61
N ARG A 7 -1.20 27.72 15.98
CA ARG A 7 -2.13 27.81 17.12
C ARG A 7 -3.42 27.04 16.89
N LEU A 8 -3.98 27.11 15.69
CA LEU A 8 -5.18 26.36 15.34
C LEU A 8 -4.92 24.85 15.39
N GLN A 9 -3.80 24.38 14.84
CA GLN A 9 -3.37 22.98 14.91
C GLN A 9 -3.27 22.51 16.36
N GLN A 10 -2.55 23.26 17.19
CA GLN A 10 -2.40 22.91 18.60
C GLN A 10 -3.75 22.85 19.35
N THR A 11 -4.67 23.76 19.01
CA THR A 11 -6.01 23.81 19.61
C THR A 11 -6.83 22.58 19.20
N MET A 12 -6.73 22.18 17.93
CA MET A 12 -7.40 20.98 17.42
C MET A 12 -6.85 19.70 18.05
N GLU A 13 -5.53 19.57 18.16
CA GLU A 13 -4.89 18.44 18.83
C GLU A 13 -5.31 18.35 20.31
N ASN A 14 -5.36 19.47 21.02
CA ASN A 14 -5.82 19.51 22.41
C ASN A 14 -7.30 19.12 22.53
N ALA A 15 -8.14 19.49 21.55
CA ALA A 15 -9.53 19.06 21.50
C ALA A 15 -9.65 17.56 21.25
N ILE A 16 -8.84 16.98 20.36
CA ILE A 16 -8.77 15.53 20.12
C ILE A 16 -8.38 14.81 21.40
N VAL A 17 -7.30 15.23 22.09
CA VAL A 17 -6.87 14.61 23.36
C VAL A 17 -8.00 14.61 24.40
N ARG A 18 -8.72 15.73 24.53
CA ARG A 18 -9.84 15.84 25.49
C ARG A 18 -11.02 14.95 25.14
N THR A 19 -11.30 14.76 23.85
CA THR A 19 -12.50 14.06 23.36
C THR A 19 -12.26 12.58 23.06
N ALA A 20 -11.01 12.16 22.92
CA ALA A 20 -10.63 10.78 22.61
C ALA A 20 -11.28 9.73 23.53
N PRO A 21 -11.42 9.93 24.86
CA PRO A 21 -12.10 8.96 25.72
C PRO A 21 -13.58 8.74 25.38
N GLN A 22 -14.25 9.70 24.74
CA GLN A 22 -15.67 9.62 24.36
C GLN A 22 -15.88 9.24 22.90
N MET A 23 -14.83 9.20 22.08
CA MET A 23 -14.95 8.90 20.65
C MET A 23 -15.54 7.50 20.41
N ASN A 24 -16.40 7.38 19.42
CA ASN A 24 -16.88 6.10 18.92
C ASN A 24 -15.83 5.44 17.98
N ALA A 25 -16.09 4.18 17.59
CA ALA A 25 -15.19 3.39 16.75
C ALA A 25 -14.77 4.11 15.45
N ARG A 26 -15.72 4.72 14.75
CA ARG A 26 -15.49 5.42 13.47
C ARG A 26 -14.70 6.71 13.65
N GLU A 27 -14.98 7.46 14.70
CA GLU A 27 -14.24 8.67 15.05
C GLU A 27 -12.78 8.35 15.35
N VAL A 28 -12.52 7.35 16.21
CA VAL A 28 -11.16 6.92 16.53
C VAL A 28 -10.40 6.48 15.28
N SER A 29 -11.00 5.62 14.45
CA SER A 29 -10.33 5.14 13.23
C SER A 29 -10.01 6.27 12.25
N ASN A 30 -10.93 7.22 12.08
CA ASN A 30 -10.74 8.35 11.17
C ASN A 30 -9.67 9.33 11.67
N VAL A 31 -9.61 9.57 12.99
CA VAL A 31 -8.57 10.42 13.57
C VAL A 31 -7.21 9.75 13.42
N ILE A 32 -7.08 8.45 13.70
CA ILE A 32 -5.82 7.71 13.50
C ILE A 32 -5.35 7.80 12.05
N TRP A 33 -6.27 7.57 11.09
CA TRP A 33 -5.95 7.72 9.67
C TRP A 33 -5.52 9.16 9.32
N ALA A 34 -6.19 10.17 9.87
CA ALA A 34 -5.83 11.57 9.63
C ALA A 34 -4.48 11.95 10.24
N VAL A 35 -4.11 11.37 11.38
CA VAL A 35 -2.79 11.52 12.01
C VAL A 35 -1.70 10.99 11.07
N GLU A 36 -1.89 9.79 10.50
CA GLU A 36 -0.98 9.23 9.50
C GLU A 36 -0.85 10.16 8.29
N LYS A 37 -1.97 10.57 7.70
CA LYS A 37 -1.94 11.40 6.48
C LYS A 37 -1.26 12.73 6.69
N ARG A 38 -1.43 13.31 7.87
CA ARG A 38 -0.75 14.54 8.25
C ARG A 38 0.75 14.32 8.40
N TYR A 39 1.16 13.25 9.08
CA TYR A 39 2.57 12.92 9.22
C TYR A 39 3.25 12.67 7.86
N ALA A 40 2.57 12.00 6.94
CA ALA A 40 3.08 11.78 5.58
C ALA A 40 3.34 13.09 4.80
N GLN A 41 2.64 14.18 5.14
CA GLN A 41 2.86 15.51 4.54
C GLN A 41 3.90 16.35 5.29
N ASP A 42 4.14 16.05 6.56
CA ASP A 42 4.99 16.83 7.47
C ASP A 42 5.68 15.88 8.46
N PRO A 43 6.75 15.17 8.03
CA PRO A 43 7.42 14.15 8.86
C PRO A 43 8.10 14.69 10.13
N ASP A 44 8.25 16.01 10.25
CA ASP A 44 8.77 16.68 11.44
C ASP A 44 7.64 17.00 12.45
N SER A 45 6.39 16.67 12.13
CA SER A 45 5.25 16.94 12.99
C SER A 45 5.24 16.05 14.25
N GLU A 46 5.10 16.68 15.42
CA GLU A 46 4.87 16.00 16.71
C GLU A 46 3.44 15.43 16.87
N CYS A 47 2.59 15.53 15.84
CA CYS A 47 1.21 15.09 15.90
C CYS A 47 1.07 13.59 16.29
N PRO A 48 1.86 12.65 15.72
CA PRO A 48 1.76 11.25 16.12
C PRO A 48 2.12 11.00 17.59
N SER A 49 3.23 11.57 18.08
CA SER A 49 3.68 11.34 19.47
C SER A 49 2.69 11.90 20.50
N ARG A 50 1.92 12.94 20.15
CA ARG A 50 0.86 13.50 21.02
C ARG A 50 -0.45 12.72 20.94
N LEU A 51 -0.90 12.35 19.75
CA LEU A 51 -2.26 11.84 19.55
C LEU A 51 -2.35 10.31 19.58
N VAL A 52 -1.35 9.61 19.03
CA VAL A 52 -1.40 8.15 18.91
C VAL A 52 -1.51 7.45 20.27
N PRO A 53 -0.76 7.83 21.33
CA PRO A 53 -0.89 7.17 22.63
C PRO A 53 -2.30 7.26 23.22
N VAL A 54 -2.96 8.42 23.05
CA VAL A 54 -4.31 8.66 23.58
C VAL A 54 -5.36 7.88 22.79
N LEU A 55 -5.23 7.83 21.46
CA LEU A 55 -6.12 7.05 20.59
C LEU A 55 -5.92 5.55 20.80
N ALA A 56 -4.68 5.09 20.96
CA ALA A 56 -4.34 3.72 21.32
C ALA A 56 -4.97 3.33 22.67
N GLY A 57 -4.98 4.24 23.65
CA GLY A 57 -5.68 4.04 24.93
C GLY A 57 -7.21 3.91 24.80
N ARG A 58 -7.82 4.53 23.79
CA ARG A 58 -9.26 4.41 23.52
C ARG A 58 -9.65 3.13 22.78
N LEU A 59 -8.82 2.68 21.84
CA LEU A 59 -9.12 1.57 20.94
C LEU A 59 -9.66 0.30 21.64
N PRO A 60 -9.08 -0.20 22.76
CA PRO A 60 -9.58 -1.40 23.44
C PRO A 60 -11.07 -1.34 23.81
N ALA A 61 -11.61 -0.15 24.06
CA ALA A 61 -13.02 0.03 24.42
C ALA A 61 -13.98 0.04 23.20
N VAL A 62 -13.45 0.11 21.97
CA VAL A 62 -14.26 0.27 20.75
C VAL A 62 -13.95 -0.76 19.65
N ILE A 63 -12.85 -1.52 19.74
CA ILE A 63 -12.45 -2.51 18.72
C ILE A 63 -13.59 -3.51 18.43
N SER A 64 -14.25 -4.04 19.47
CA SER A 64 -15.30 -5.06 19.31
C SER A 64 -16.52 -4.60 18.49
N VAL A 65 -16.73 -3.29 18.35
CA VAL A 65 -17.83 -2.71 17.58
C VAL A 65 -17.37 -2.01 16.30
N MET A 66 -16.09 -2.12 15.94
CA MET A 66 -15.59 -1.56 14.68
C MET A 66 -16.19 -2.28 13.48
N GLU A 67 -16.59 -1.51 12.48
CA GLU A 67 -16.94 -2.01 11.15
C GLU A 67 -15.68 -2.30 10.32
N GLY A 68 -15.82 -3.06 9.23
CA GLY A 68 -14.70 -3.46 8.36
C GLY A 68 -13.78 -2.30 7.96
N GLN A 69 -14.36 -1.18 7.52
CA GLN A 69 -13.59 0.02 7.17
C GLN A 69 -12.78 0.58 8.34
N SER A 70 -13.36 0.65 9.54
CA SER A 70 -12.67 1.19 10.72
C SER A 70 -11.47 0.31 11.10
N VAL A 71 -11.64 -1.01 11.07
CA VAL A 71 -10.54 -1.95 11.37
C VAL A 71 -9.44 -1.85 10.33
N ALA A 72 -9.78 -1.86 9.04
CA ALA A 72 -8.82 -1.72 7.95
C ALA A 72 -8.02 -0.43 8.03
N ASN A 73 -8.69 0.70 8.31
CA ASN A 73 -8.05 2.00 8.45
C ASN A 73 -7.07 2.03 9.62
N VAL A 74 -7.42 1.43 10.76
CA VAL A 74 -6.53 1.39 11.93
C VAL A 74 -5.32 0.50 11.67
N ILE A 75 -5.52 -0.70 11.10
CA ILE A 75 -4.41 -1.61 10.74
C ILE A 75 -3.47 -0.91 9.76
N TRP A 76 -4.01 -0.32 8.69
CA TRP A 76 -3.22 0.37 7.68
C TRP A 76 -2.40 1.53 8.27
N ALA A 77 -3.04 2.38 9.09
CA ALA A 77 -2.38 3.52 9.70
C ALA A 77 -1.35 3.11 10.77
N ALA A 78 -1.63 2.06 11.55
CA ALA A 78 -0.69 1.50 12.53
C ALA A 78 0.62 1.06 11.85
N VAL A 79 0.51 0.35 10.73
CA VAL A 79 1.67 -0.09 9.96
C VAL A 79 2.42 1.09 9.34
N LYS A 80 1.71 2.04 8.73
CA LYS A 80 2.33 3.24 8.17
C LYS A 80 3.12 4.04 9.19
N LEU A 81 2.51 4.34 10.34
CA LEU A 81 3.15 5.10 11.41
C LEU A 81 4.36 4.37 11.99
N ALA A 82 4.30 3.04 12.10
CA ALA A 82 5.42 2.24 12.62
C ALA A 82 6.59 2.20 11.62
N THR A 83 6.31 1.84 10.37
CA THR A 83 7.31 1.72 9.29
C THR A 83 7.95 3.07 8.93
N SER A 84 7.27 4.20 9.18
CA SER A 84 7.85 5.53 9.03
C SER A 84 8.64 6.02 10.25
N GLY A 85 8.66 5.26 11.35
CA GLY A 85 9.28 5.64 12.62
C GLY A 85 8.51 6.70 13.43
N ALA A 86 7.25 6.97 13.09
CA ALA A 86 6.44 8.00 13.72
C ALA A 86 5.85 7.56 15.07
N SER A 87 5.33 6.33 15.13
CA SER A 87 4.84 5.70 16.36
C SER A 87 4.60 4.22 16.12
N GLN A 88 4.92 3.40 17.11
CA GLN A 88 4.67 1.96 17.14
C GLN A 88 3.57 1.55 18.13
N ASP A 89 2.96 2.51 18.83
CA ASP A 89 2.07 2.24 19.97
C ASP A 89 0.79 1.49 19.55
N LEU A 90 0.39 1.59 18.28
CA LEU A 90 -0.74 0.86 17.74
C LEU A 90 -0.42 -0.61 17.42
N LEU A 91 0.85 -0.98 17.24
CA LEU A 91 1.23 -2.35 16.87
C LEU A 91 0.86 -3.37 17.95
N ILE A 92 0.87 -2.97 19.23
CA ILE A 92 0.48 -3.83 20.35
C ILE A 92 -0.99 -4.27 20.28
N LEU A 93 -1.83 -3.51 19.56
CA LEU A 93 -3.25 -3.78 19.41
C LEU A 93 -3.57 -4.65 18.18
N LEU A 94 -2.57 -4.98 17.35
CA LEU A 94 -2.78 -5.79 16.15
C LEU A 94 -3.46 -7.14 16.42
N PRO A 95 -3.17 -7.91 17.50
CA PRO A 95 -3.89 -9.14 17.77
C PRO A 95 -5.41 -8.93 17.85
N SER A 96 -5.86 -7.95 18.65
CA SER A 96 -7.29 -7.63 18.80
C SER A 96 -7.92 -7.08 17.53
N LEU A 97 -7.17 -6.28 16.76
CA LEU A 97 -7.62 -5.76 15.47
C LEU A 97 -7.74 -6.87 14.42
N VAL A 98 -6.84 -7.86 14.44
CA VAL A 98 -6.89 -9.04 13.59
C VAL A 98 -8.10 -9.89 13.92
N ASP A 99 -8.34 -10.19 15.19
CA ASP A 99 -9.51 -10.98 15.62
C ASP A 99 -10.80 -10.30 15.13
N ARG A 100 -10.89 -8.97 15.30
CA ARG A 100 -12.03 -8.21 14.78
C ARG A 100 -12.09 -8.22 13.25
N ALA A 101 -10.96 -8.09 12.56
CA ALA A 101 -10.89 -8.15 11.10
C ALA A 101 -11.41 -9.50 10.57
N GLN A 102 -11.08 -10.61 11.24
CA GLN A 102 -11.60 -11.94 10.91
C GLN A 102 -13.13 -11.98 11.01
N GLU A 103 -13.69 -11.45 12.10
CA GLU A 103 -15.15 -11.42 12.31
C GLU A 103 -15.90 -10.62 11.23
N VAL A 104 -15.29 -9.54 10.72
CA VAL A 104 -15.93 -8.63 9.74
C VAL A 104 -15.44 -8.80 8.30
N ALA A 105 -14.51 -9.73 8.03
CA ALA A 105 -13.90 -9.91 6.71
C ALA A 105 -14.94 -10.11 5.61
N SER A 106 -15.99 -10.88 5.88
CA SER A 106 -17.07 -11.18 4.92
C SER A 106 -17.83 -9.94 4.40
N VAL A 107 -17.85 -8.84 5.17
CA VAL A 107 -18.55 -7.60 4.83
C VAL A 107 -17.61 -6.46 4.40
N MET A 108 -16.29 -6.67 4.49
CA MET A 108 -15.30 -5.70 4.01
C MET A 108 -15.41 -5.52 2.50
N ASN A 109 -15.19 -4.29 2.04
CA ASN A 109 -15.14 -3.97 0.61
C ASN A 109 -13.73 -4.19 0.03
N ALA A 110 -13.56 -3.99 -1.27
CA ALA A 110 -12.27 -4.18 -1.95
C ALA A 110 -11.14 -3.29 -1.39
N GLN A 111 -11.45 -2.04 -1.02
CA GLN A 111 -10.46 -1.13 -0.44
C GLN A 111 -10.03 -1.62 0.95
N ASP A 112 -10.98 -1.97 1.80
CA ASP A 112 -10.73 -2.45 3.16
C ASP A 112 -9.82 -3.69 3.14
N ILE A 113 -10.14 -4.67 2.30
CA ILE A 113 -9.35 -5.89 2.11
C ILE A 113 -7.96 -5.59 1.58
N SER A 114 -7.86 -4.77 0.53
CA SER A 114 -6.57 -4.42 -0.06
C SER A 114 -5.66 -3.69 0.93
N ASN A 115 -6.22 -2.87 1.83
CA ASN A 115 -5.48 -2.18 2.87
C ASN A 115 -4.89 -3.14 3.91
N VAL A 116 -5.66 -4.16 4.31
CA VAL A 116 -5.18 -5.20 5.25
C VAL A 116 -4.09 -6.05 4.61
N ILE A 117 -4.27 -6.49 3.37
CA ILE A 117 -3.27 -7.27 2.61
C ILE A 117 -1.98 -6.46 2.45
N TRP A 118 -2.09 -5.19 2.04
CA TRP A 118 -0.96 -4.28 1.93
C TRP A 118 -0.23 -4.10 3.27
N ALA A 119 -0.96 -3.84 4.34
CA ALA A 119 -0.38 -3.63 5.68
C ALA A 119 0.38 -4.88 6.17
N THR A 120 -0.16 -6.06 5.88
CA THR A 120 0.49 -7.33 6.17
C THR A 120 1.84 -7.44 5.44
N GLY A 121 1.85 -7.21 4.13
CA GLY A 121 3.07 -7.25 3.33
C GLY A 121 4.14 -6.25 3.79
N GLN A 122 3.73 -5.03 4.13
CA GLN A 122 4.66 -4.00 4.59
C GLN A 122 5.34 -4.37 5.91
N LEU A 123 4.60 -4.92 6.89
CA LEU A 123 5.22 -5.38 8.13
C LEU A 123 6.10 -6.60 7.92
N VAL A 124 5.74 -7.52 7.01
CA VAL A 124 6.62 -8.66 6.66
C VAL A 124 7.93 -8.17 6.06
N ALA A 125 7.88 -7.13 5.22
CA ALA A 125 9.05 -6.56 4.57
C ALA A 125 9.88 -5.62 5.47
N ASP A 126 9.36 -5.22 6.63
CA ASP A 126 10.06 -4.34 7.57
C ASP A 126 10.85 -5.14 8.63
N PRO A 127 12.19 -5.15 8.58
CA PRO A 127 13.01 -5.93 9.51
C PRO A 127 12.79 -5.55 10.98
N ILE A 128 12.46 -4.29 11.26
CA ILE A 128 12.32 -3.77 12.63
C ILE A 128 11.04 -4.32 13.28
N HIS A 129 9.93 -4.32 12.55
CA HIS A 129 8.61 -4.68 13.08
C HIS A 129 8.09 -6.03 12.55
N SER A 130 8.93 -6.80 11.86
CA SER A 130 8.56 -8.11 11.27
C SER A 130 7.94 -9.09 12.27
N SER A 131 8.29 -9.03 13.56
CA SER A 131 7.68 -9.86 14.60
C SER A 131 6.19 -9.56 14.82
N ALA A 132 5.75 -8.31 14.61
CA ALA A 132 4.34 -7.92 14.71
C ALA A 132 3.50 -8.41 13.51
N SER A 133 4.15 -8.83 12.41
CA SER A 133 3.46 -9.30 11.20
C SER A 133 2.74 -10.64 11.39
N GLN A 134 3.15 -11.46 12.37
CA GLN A 134 2.66 -12.84 12.51
C GLN A 134 1.13 -12.92 12.54
N ARG A 135 0.47 -12.11 13.36
CA ARG A 135 -1.00 -12.10 13.47
C ARG A 135 -1.68 -11.67 12.17
N LEU A 136 -1.12 -10.69 11.47
CA LEU A 136 -1.67 -10.27 10.17
C LEU A 136 -1.49 -11.35 9.10
N ARG A 137 -0.40 -12.12 9.14
CA ARG A 137 -0.21 -13.26 8.22
C ARG A 137 -1.23 -14.36 8.44
N GLU A 138 -1.64 -14.60 9.68
CA GLU A 138 -2.69 -15.57 10.01
C GLU A 138 -4.06 -15.17 9.42
N LEU A 139 -4.30 -13.89 9.20
CA LEU A 139 -5.51 -13.35 8.56
C LEU A 139 -5.51 -13.48 7.02
N LEU A 140 -4.34 -13.67 6.37
CA LEU A 140 -4.22 -13.69 4.91
C LEU A 140 -5.19 -14.65 4.20
N PRO A 141 -5.37 -15.92 4.64
CA PRO A 141 -6.30 -16.82 3.98
C PRO A 141 -7.73 -16.26 3.92
N ASP A 142 -8.23 -15.69 5.02
CA ASP A 142 -9.58 -15.15 5.12
C ASP A 142 -9.76 -13.93 4.21
N VAL A 143 -8.79 -13.00 4.22
CA VAL A 143 -8.86 -11.79 3.39
C VAL A 143 -8.60 -12.07 1.92
N VAL A 144 -7.83 -13.12 1.56
CA VAL A 144 -7.63 -13.54 0.16
C VAL A 144 -8.90 -14.18 -0.41
N VAL A 145 -9.62 -14.99 0.37
CA VAL A 145 -10.95 -15.49 -0.02
C VAL A 145 -11.87 -14.31 -0.31
N ARG A 146 -11.94 -13.34 0.62
CA ARG A 146 -12.76 -12.16 0.39
C ARG A 146 -12.29 -11.32 -0.78
N ALA A 147 -10.97 -11.20 -1.01
CA ALA A 147 -10.39 -10.45 -2.12
C ALA A 147 -10.90 -10.96 -3.47
N ARG A 148 -11.06 -12.28 -3.62
CA ARG A 148 -11.65 -12.89 -4.83
C ARG A 148 -13.12 -12.46 -5.01
N ASP A 149 -13.91 -12.45 -3.94
CA ASP A 149 -15.33 -12.07 -4.00
C ASP A 149 -15.54 -10.60 -4.39
N VAL A 150 -14.68 -9.71 -3.90
CA VAL A 150 -14.79 -8.25 -4.15
C VAL A 150 -13.99 -7.78 -5.36
N LEU A 151 -13.22 -8.67 -5.99
CA LEU A 151 -12.41 -8.36 -7.17
C LEU A 151 -13.20 -7.70 -8.31
N PRO A 152 -14.45 -8.11 -8.64
CA PRO A 152 -15.19 -7.50 -9.74
C PRO A 152 -15.37 -5.99 -9.58
N VAL A 153 -15.52 -5.50 -8.34
CA VAL A 153 -15.72 -4.08 -8.02
C VAL A 153 -14.43 -3.40 -7.53
N ALA A 154 -13.30 -4.11 -7.48
CA ALA A 154 -12.03 -3.55 -7.08
C ALA A 154 -11.54 -2.53 -8.10
N ASN A 155 -11.15 -1.36 -7.61
CA ASN A 155 -10.51 -0.33 -8.43
C ASN A 155 -9.01 -0.64 -8.63
N PRO A 156 -8.31 0.08 -9.54
CA PRO A 156 -6.90 -0.17 -9.81
C PRO A 156 -6.00 -0.13 -8.57
N GLN A 157 -6.22 0.81 -7.67
CA GLN A 157 -5.48 0.94 -6.42
C GLN A 157 -5.67 -0.27 -5.50
N SER A 158 -6.89 -0.79 -5.38
CA SER A 158 -7.17 -2.00 -4.59
C SER A 158 -6.49 -3.23 -5.17
N LEU A 159 -6.40 -3.34 -6.50
CA LEU A 159 -5.64 -4.40 -7.17
C LEU A 159 -4.15 -4.28 -6.85
N ALA A 160 -3.58 -3.10 -7.06
CA ALA A 160 -2.18 -2.81 -6.79
C ALA A 160 -1.81 -3.11 -5.32
N ASN A 161 -2.58 -2.62 -4.36
CA ASN A 161 -2.34 -2.85 -2.94
C ASN A 161 -2.40 -4.34 -2.57
N SER A 162 -3.38 -5.08 -3.11
CA SER A 162 -3.51 -6.51 -2.85
C SER A 162 -2.32 -7.29 -3.43
N CYS A 163 -2.01 -7.07 -4.72
CA CYS A 163 -0.87 -7.70 -5.38
C CYS A 163 0.46 -7.39 -4.68
N TRP A 164 0.66 -6.13 -4.32
CA TRP A 164 1.84 -5.67 -3.59
C TRP A 164 2.01 -6.41 -2.26
N GLY A 165 0.97 -6.42 -1.44
CA GLY A 165 1.00 -7.06 -0.12
C GLY A 165 1.26 -8.56 -0.21
N LEU A 166 0.62 -9.26 -1.17
CA LEU A 166 0.84 -10.68 -1.42
C LEU A 166 2.29 -10.95 -1.85
N ALA A 167 2.85 -10.14 -2.75
CA ALA A 167 4.22 -10.29 -3.22
C ALA A 167 5.27 -10.04 -2.13
N LEU A 168 5.00 -9.12 -1.20
CA LEU A 168 5.87 -8.93 -0.03
C LEU A 168 5.75 -10.08 0.98
N CYS A 169 4.59 -10.70 1.09
CA CYS A 169 4.37 -11.88 1.93
C CYS A 169 4.90 -13.19 1.34
N ASP A 170 5.34 -13.18 0.08
CA ASP A 170 5.59 -14.38 -0.73
C ASP A 170 4.37 -15.32 -0.78
N TYR A 171 3.17 -14.73 -0.73
CA TYR A 171 1.90 -15.45 -0.68
C TYR A 171 1.40 -15.76 -2.08
N HIS A 172 1.20 -17.05 -2.35
CA HIS A 172 0.85 -17.56 -3.67
C HIS A 172 -0.61 -18.01 -3.71
N ASP A 173 -1.41 -17.30 -4.51
CA ASP A 173 -2.81 -17.63 -4.77
C ASP A 173 -3.09 -17.57 -6.28
N GLU A 174 -2.92 -18.70 -6.97
CA GLU A 174 -3.05 -18.75 -8.44
C GLU A 174 -4.43 -18.31 -8.91
N GLY A 175 -5.50 -18.66 -8.17
CA GLY A 175 -6.86 -18.28 -8.54
C GLY A 175 -7.08 -16.78 -8.53
N LEU A 176 -6.63 -16.09 -7.48
CA LEU A 176 -6.72 -14.63 -7.38
C LEU A 176 -5.80 -13.96 -8.39
N LEU A 177 -4.55 -14.42 -8.54
CA LEU A 177 -3.59 -13.82 -9.47
C LEU A 177 -4.07 -13.96 -10.93
N GLN A 178 -4.57 -15.13 -11.32
CA GLN A 178 -5.19 -15.31 -12.64
C GLN A 178 -6.39 -14.38 -12.84
N ALA A 179 -7.25 -14.24 -11.83
CA ALA A 179 -8.41 -13.36 -11.92
C ALA A 179 -8.01 -11.87 -11.99
N VAL A 180 -6.96 -11.46 -11.28
CA VAL A 180 -6.38 -10.11 -11.40
C VAL A 180 -5.86 -9.89 -12.82
N ALA A 181 -5.09 -10.83 -13.38
CA ALA A 181 -4.57 -10.71 -14.73
C ALA A 181 -5.69 -10.55 -15.76
N SER A 182 -6.75 -11.38 -15.66
CA SER A 182 -7.92 -11.27 -16.52
C SER A 182 -8.65 -9.92 -16.38
N LYS A 183 -8.77 -9.38 -15.16
CA LYS A 183 -9.37 -8.07 -14.93
C LYS A 183 -8.53 -6.93 -15.52
N VAL A 184 -7.20 -7.00 -15.39
CA VAL A 184 -6.28 -6.02 -16.00
C VAL A 184 -6.44 -6.04 -17.52
N VAL A 185 -6.43 -7.22 -18.15
CA VAL A 185 -6.65 -7.36 -19.60
C VAL A 185 -7.98 -6.74 -20.03
N ALA A 186 -9.05 -6.98 -19.27
CA ALA A 186 -10.38 -6.49 -19.61
C ALA A 186 -10.56 -4.97 -19.43
N GLU A 187 -9.90 -4.35 -18.45
CA GLU A 187 -10.27 -3.00 -17.99
C GLU A 187 -9.15 -1.96 -18.09
N ALA A 188 -7.87 -2.35 -18.11
CA ALA A 188 -6.76 -1.40 -17.96
C ALA A 188 -6.69 -0.33 -19.06
N ALA A 189 -7.13 -0.66 -20.28
CA ALA A 189 -7.28 0.31 -21.36
C ALA A 189 -8.17 1.50 -20.96
N ALA A 190 -9.26 1.25 -20.21
CA ALA A 190 -10.23 2.24 -19.77
C ALA A 190 -9.85 2.97 -18.47
N TRP A 191 -8.81 2.53 -17.76
CA TRP A 191 -8.39 3.17 -16.51
C TRP A 191 -7.93 4.62 -16.73
N GLN A 192 -8.21 5.48 -15.76
CA GLN A 192 -7.76 6.86 -15.81
C GLN A 192 -6.21 6.92 -15.77
N PRO A 193 -5.57 7.81 -16.56
CA PRO A 193 -4.10 7.90 -16.60
C PRO A 193 -3.41 7.99 -15.25
N ARG A 194 -3.95 8.82 -14.33
CA ARG A 194 -3.38 9.01 -13.00
C ARG A 194 -3.40 7.76 -12.12
N GLY A 195 -4.35 6.84 -12.34
CA GLY A 195 -4.36 5.56 -11.64
C GLY A 195 -3.43 4.55 -12.31
N ALA A 196 -3.55 4.42 -13.64
CA ALA A 196 -2.75 3.48 -14.41
C ALA A 196 -1.23 3.68 -14.24
N GLU A 197 -0.74 4.93 -14.23
CA GLU A 197 0.68 5.25 -14.11
C GLU A 197 1.31 4.89 -12.74
N LEU A 198 0.49 4.63 -11.71
CA LEU A 198 0.91 4.24 -10.37
C LEU A 198 0.62 2.75 -10.07
N ASP A 199 -0.58 2.30 -10.46
CA ASP A 199 -1.12 1.01 -10.04
C ASP A 199 -0.64 -0.15 -10.93
N LEU A 200 -0.54 0.04 -12.25
CA LEU A 200 -0.05 -1.02 -13.17
C LEU A 200 1.40 -1.43 -12.86
N PRO A 201 2.37 -0.51 -12.66
CA PRO A 201 3.71 -0.91 -12.26
C PRO A 201 3.73 -1.83 -11.03
N SER A 202 2.87 -1.56 -10.05
CA SER A 202 2.77 -2.34 -8.81
C SER A 202 2.20 -3.73 -9.04
N VAL A 203 1.17 -3.85 -9.89
CA VAL A 203 0.61 -5.16 -10.27
C VAL A 203 1.64 -5.98 -11.04
N ILE A 204 2.28 -5.41 -12.07
CA ILE A 204 3.26 -6.12 -12.89
C ILE A 204 4.48 -6.55 -12.06
N PHE A 205 4.95 -5.69 -11.16
CA PHE A 205 6.01 -6.02 -10.20
C PHE A 205 5.64 -7.19 -9.30
N ALA A 206 4.42 -7.23 -8.77
CA ALA A 206 3.98 -8.31 -7.91
C ALA A 206 4.03 -9.66 -8.64
N PHE A 207 3.62 -9.71 -9.92
CA PHE A 207 3.68 -10.92 -10.73
C PHE A 207 5.13 -11.37 -10.96
N ALA A 208 6.02 -10.45 -11.32
CA ALA A 208 7.44 -10.75 -11.49
C ALA A 208 8.06 -11.28 -10.19
N ARG A 209 7.79 -10.62 -9.06
CA ARG A 209 8.30 -11.01 -7.74
C ARG A 209 7.80 -12.39 -7.29
N LEU A 210 6.53 -12.70 -7.55
CA LEU A 210 5.94 -14.02 -7.28
C LEU A 210 6.27 -15.06 -8.37
N LYS A 211 7.08 -14.70 -9.37
CA LYS A 211 7.46 -15.55 -10.51
C LYS A 211 6.25 -16.13 -11.25
N ARG A 212 5.18 -15.34 -11.39
CA ARG A 212 3.96 -15.71 -12.13
C ARG A 212 4.12 -15.36 -13.61
N THR A 213 4.50 -16.36 -14.39
CA THR A 213 4.73 -16.24 -15.84
C THR A 213 3.52 -16.70 -16.65
N GLY A 214 3.49 -16.46 -17.97
CA GLY A 214 2.40 -16.89 -18.84
C GLY A 214 1.19 -15.94 -18.89
N HIS A 215 1.40 -14.66 -18.54
CA HIS A 215 0.39 -13.61 -18.58
C HIS A 215 0.70 -12.55 -19.65
N ASP A 216 1.14 -12.97 -20.83
CA ASP A 216 1.60 -12.09 -21.91
C ASP A 216 0.53 -11.08 -22.35
N ASP A 217 -0.75 -11.47 -22.38
CA ASP A 217 -1.86 -10.56 -22.69
C ASP A 217 -1.93 -9.39 -21.68
N MET A 218 -1.71 -9.67 -20.40
CA MET A 218 -1.66 -8.64 -19.35
C MET A 218 -0.47 -7.70 -19.55
N LEU A 219 0.70 -8.25 -19.89
CA LEU A 219 1.90 -7.46 -20.20
C LEU A 219 1.64 -6.56 -21.42
N GLY A 220 1.05 -7.10 -22.49
CA GLY A 220 0.71 -6.34 -23.69
C GLY A 220 -0.21 -5.15 -23.41
N VAL A 221 -1.34 -5.41 -22.72
CA VAL A 221 -2.28 -4.34 -22.35
C VAL A 221 -1.64 -3.30 -21.43
N ALA A 222 -0.80 -3.73 -20.47
CA ALA A 222 -0.08 -2.81 -19.60
C ALA A 222 0.92 -1.95 -20.40
N ALA A 223 1.71 -2.54 -21.30
CA ALA A 223 2.64 -1.82 -22.15
C ALA A 223 1.92 -0.78 -23.02
N GLU A 224 0.88 -1.18 -23.74
CA GLU A 224 0.08 -0.28 -24.58
C GLU A 224 -0.49 0.90 -23.79
N LYS A 225 -0.97 0.64 -22.56
CA LYS A 225 -1.50 1.68 -21.68
C LYS A 225 -0.43 2.65 -21.20
N LEU A 226 0.78 2.15 -20.91
CA LEU A 226 1.85 2.90 -20.24
C LEU A 226 2.79 3.63 -21.20
N VAL A 227 2.97 3.15 -22.44
CA VAL A 227 3.78 3.82 -23.48
C VAL A 227 3.48 5.33 -23.60
N PRO A 228 2.22 5.78 -23.76
CA PRO A 228 1.93 7.23 -23.89
C PRO A 228 2.13 8.00 -22.57
N MET A 229 2.33 7.31 -21.45
CA MET A 229 2.48 7.90 -20.11
C MET A 229 3.91 7.81 -19.58
N LEU A 230 4.85 7.26 -20.35
CA LEU A 230 6.21 6.92 -19.91
C LEU A 230 6.90 8.05 -19.12
N LEU A 231 6.82 9.29 -19.61
CA LEU A 231 7.44 10.47 -18.98
C LEU A 231 6.78 10.90 -17.66
N ARG A 232 5.58 10.41 -17.36
CA ARG A 232 4.83 10.71 -16.14
C ARG A 232 4.95 9.62 -15.08
N ILE A 233 5.33 8.39 -15.47
CA ILE A 233 5.59 7.31 -14.54
C ILE A 233 6.70 7.76 -13.59
N ASN A 234 6.49 7.55 -12.28
CA ASN A 234 7.48 7.92 -11.28
C ASN A 234 8.74 7.02 -11.39
N ASP A 235 9.83 7.46 -10.78
CA ASP A 235 11.13 6.80 -10.91
C ASP A 235 11.08 5.32 -10.47
N TRP A 236 10.38 5.03 -9.36
CA TRP A 236 10.18 3.67 -8.88
C TRP A 236 9.41 2.80 -9.90
N GLY A 237 8.32 3.33 -10.47
CA GLY A 237 7.47 2.61 -11.41
C GLY A 237 8.20 2.26 -12.71
N LEU A 238 9.08 3.15 -13.19
CA LEU A 238 9.90 2.89 -14.37
C LEU A 238 10.81 1.68 -14.14
N CYS A 239 11.56 1.67 -13.05
CA CYS A 239 12.45 0.55 -12.77
C CYS A 239 11.71 -0.74 -12.42
N ALA A 240 10.60 -0.64 -11.68
CA ALA A 240 9.75 -1.78 -11.38
C ALA A 240 9.30 -2.44 -12.68
N LEU A 241 8.86 -1.66 -13.67
CA LEU A 241 8.52 -2.17 -15.00
C LEU A 241 9.74 -2.73 -15.73
N THR A 242 10.88 -2.03 -15.79
CA THR A 242 12.09 -2.51 -16.47
C THR A 242 12.49 -3.90 -15.99
N TRP A 243 12.60 -4.08 -14.68
CA TRP A 243 12.92 -5.37 -14.06
C TRP A 243 11.82 -6.40 -14.29
N SER A 244 10.56 -6.02 -14.10
CA SER A 244 9.46 -7.00 -14.24
C SER A 244 9.33 -7.55 -15.65
N TYR A 245 9.53 -6.71 -16.67
CA TYR A 245 9.51 -7.18 -18.06
C TYR A 245 10.72 -8.07 -18.37
N SER A 246 11.90 -7.83 -17.78
CA SER A 246 13.03 -8.77 -17.96
C SER A 246 12.79 -10.13 -17.30
N GLU A 247 12.02 -10.18 -16.20
CA GLU A 247 11.69 -11.42 -15.49
C GLU A 247 10.49 -12.17 -16.09
N LEU A 248 9.58 -11.48 -16.77
CA LEU A 248 8.33 -12.05 -17.28
C LEU A 248 8.32 -12.30 -18.79
N ASP A 249 9.03 -11.49 -19.59
CA ASP A 249 9.03 -11.55 -21.07
C ASP A 249 10.16 -12.44 -21.63
N PHE A 250 10.09 -13.75 -21.39
CA PHE A 250 11.11 -14.70 -21.88
C PHE A 250 11.18 -14.79 -23.41
N SER A 251 10.08 -14.51 -24.09
CA SER A 251 9.98 -14.54 -25.55
C SER A 251 10.41 -13.25 -26.22
N ASN A 252 10.77 -12.21 -25.45
CA ASN A 252 11.17 -10.91 -25.96
C ASN A 252 10.08 -10.25 -26.84
N ASN A 253 8.81 -10.48 -26.51
CA ASN A 253 7.66 -9.94 -27.22
C ASN A 253 7.51 -8.42 -27.01
N PHE A 254 8.05 -7.88 -25.92
CA PHE A 254 7.89 -6.49 -25.50
C PHE A 254 9.19 -5.69 -25.51
N LEU A 255 10.19 -6.12 -26.30
CA LEU A 255 11.51 -5.46 -26.41
C LEU A 255 11.44 -3.96 -26.66
N SER A 256 10.54 -3.51 -27.54
CA SER A 256 10.42 -2.08 -27.86
C SER A 256 9.98 -1.26 -26.64
N PHE A 257 9.05 -1.79 -25.84
CA PHE A 257 8.61 -1.12 -24.62
C PHE A 257 9.72 -1.12 -23.57
N ARG A 258 10.42 -2.25 -23.41
CA ARG A 258 11.57 -2.38 -22.51
C ARG A 258 12.68 -1.38 -22.85
N HIS A 259 13.07 -1.26 -24.12
CA HIS A 259 14.06 -0.25 -24.53
C HIS A 259 13.59 1.20 -24.24
N SER A 260 12.28 1.46 -24.33
CA SER A 260 11.73 2.78 -23.99
C SER A 260 11.85 3.06 -22.49
N LEU A 261 11.55 2.06 -21.64
CA LEU A 261 11.75 2.14 -20.19
C LEU A 261 13.23 2.37 -19.85
N GLU A 262 14.14 1.56 -20.39
CA GLU A 262 15.59 1.66 -20.17
C GLU A 262 16.14 3.02 -20.61
N ALA A 263 15.70 3.55 -21.75
CA ALA A 263 16.09 4.87 -22.22
C ALA A 263 15.63 5.98 -21.27
N GLU A 264 14.41 5.88 -20.73
CA GLU A 264 13.88 6.86 -19.77
C GLU A 264 14.57 6.78 -18.40
N VAL A 265 14.86 5.56 -17.92
CA VAL A 265 15.67 5.30 -16.71
C VAL A 265 17.05 5.96 -16.87
N ALA A 266 17.74 5.70 -17.99
CA ALA A 266 19.04 6.29 -18.27
C ALA A 266 18.99 7.83 -18.38
N ARG A 267 17.93 8.38 -18.98
CA ARG A 267 17.73 9.83 -19.09
C ARG A 267 17.56 10.50 -17.72
N ARG A 268 16.95 9.83 -16.74
CA ARG A 268 16.73 10.36 -15.39
C ARG A 268 17.87 10.06 -14.42
N GLY A 269 18.84 9.24 -14.81
CA GLY A 269 20.09 9.04 -14.07
C GLY A 269 19.96 8.19 -12.80
N PHE A 270 19.04 7.22 -12.77
CA PHE A 270 18.96 6.22 -11.69
C PHE A 270 19.17 4.80 -12.25
N SER A 271 19.60 3.86 -11.41
CA SER A 271 19.98 2.50 -11.80
C SER A 271 18.98 1.44 -11.30
N ASP A 272 18.98 0.26 -11.92
CA ASP A 272 18.16 -0.88 -11.47
C ASP A 272 18.51 -1.34 -10.04
N GLN A 273 19.76 -1.14 -9.60
CA GLN A 273 20.19 -1.44 -8.22
C GLN A 273 19.54 -0.52 -7.17
N ASP A 274 19.13 0.68 -7.55
CA ASP A 274 18.40 1.60 -6.66
C ASP A 274 17.00 1.06 -6.32
N VAL A 275 16.54 0.03 -7.03
CA VAL A 275 15.19 -0.54 -6.96
C VAL A 275 15.19 -1.88 -6.25
N GLU A 276 16.20 -2.71 -6.47
CA GLU A 276 16.47 -3.90 -5.64
C GLU A 276 16.63 -3.55 -4.15
N ARG A 277 17.18 -2.37 -3.85
CA ARG A 277 17.30 -1.84 -2.49
C ARG A 277 15.98 -1.30 -1.93
N SER A 278 15.02 -0.97 -2.79
CA SER A 278 13.69 -0.49 -2.39
C SER A 278 12.74 -1.65 -2.09
N ARG A 279 13.07 -2.43 -1.04
CA ARG A 279 12.22 -3.55 -0.58
C ARG A 279 10.79 -3.15 -0.20
N GLN A 280 10.54 -1.85 -0.03
CA GLN A 280 9.30 -1.30 0.51
C GLN A 280 8.46 -0.51 -0.53
N GLY A 281 8.88 -0.45 -1.80
CA GLY A 281 8.07 0.10 -2.90
C GLY A 281 8.19 1.61 -3.13
N PRO A 282 7.25 2.22 -3.88
CA PRO A 282 7.35 3.62 -4.30
C PRO A 282 7.24 4.62 -3.16
N GLU A 283 6.55 4.27 -2.08
CA GLU A 283 6.24 5.21 -0.97
C GLU A 283 7.43 5.46 -0.04
N THR A 284 8.41 4.57 -0.05
CA THR A 284 9.61 4.62 0.79
C THR A 284 10.88 4.80 -0.03
N TRP A 285 10.77 4.85 -1.36
CA TRP A 285 11.86 5.16 -2.25
C TRP A 285 12.26 6.63 -2.07
N ARG A 286 13.16 6.86 -1.11
CA ARG A 286 13.88 8.12 -0.99
C ARG A 286 15.03 8.06 -1.98
N LYS A 287 15.11 9.04 -2.89
CA LYS A 287 16.37 9.33 -3.57
C LYS A 287 17.46 9.34 -2.49
N HIS A 288 18.49 8.52 -2.63
CA HIS A 288 19.66 8.64 -1.78
C HIS A 288 20.04 10.14 -1.75
N PRO A 289 20.30 10.75 -0.58
CA PRO A 289 20.79 12.11 -0.50
C PRO A 289 22.21 12.13 -1.09
N GLY A 290 22.31 12.27 -2.41
CA GLY A 290 23.57 12.12 -3.13
C GLY A 290 23.55 12.52 -4.60
N HIS A 291 22.38 12.69 -5.23
CA HIS A 291 22.30 13.13 -6.63
C HIS A 291 21.38 14.33 -6.77
N SER A 292 21.84 15.45 -6.21
CA SER A 292 21.49 16.79 -6.69
C SER A 292 22.66 17.28 -7.53
N ILE A 293 22.51 17.29 -8.86
CA ILE A 293 23.17 18.24 -9.76
C ILE A 293 22.09 18.77 -10.69
#